data_AF-A0A0L9ULD8-F1
#
_entry.id   AF-A0A0L9ULD8-F1
#
_cell.length_a   1.000
_cell.length_b   1.000
_cell.length_c   1.000
_cell.angle_alpha   90.00
_cell.angle_beta   90.00
_cell.angle_gamma   90.00
#
_symmetry.space_group_name_H-M   'P 1'
#
loop_
_entity.id
_entity.type
_entity.pdbx_description
1 polymer ?
#
loop_
_entity_poly.entity_id
_entity_poly.type
_entity_poly.pdbx_seq_one_letter_code
_entity_poly.pdbx_strand_id
1 'polypeptide(L)'
;MWRDADLLLSSSSRSPFVIFTQDDLKKIVAYKAVEYVKFGMVLGLGTSSNAKHAVNRIGELLLQGKLKDIVGIPTSKITHEQALSLGIPLSDLDSHPVVNLAIDGADEVDPFLNLFKGRSGSLLREKMVKNTCKKFIVIVDGYNLVNYIGGVDWPCPLRLRKLFEEAGCVAKLRTFGEKEEPYVTDNVNFIVDLYFKRSRRFEGC
;
A
#
# COMPACT_ATOMS: atom_id res chain seq x y z
N MET A 1 66.89 14.18 13.16
CA MET A 1 66.22 15.45 12.82
C MET A 1 65.40 15.16 11.56
N TRP A 2 64.13 14.80 11.58
CA TRP A 2 63.02 15.19 12.46
C TRP A 2 62.22 13.95 12.88
N ARG A 3 61.97 13.87 14.19
CA ARG A 3 60.91 13.04 14.80
C ARG A 3 59.67 13.94 14.91
N ASP A 4 58.53 13.30 15.12
CA ASP A 4 57.25 13.88 15.57
C ASP A 4 56.21 14.20 14.47
N ALA A 5 55.38 13.19 14.18
CA ALA A 5 53.96 13.37 13.93
C ALA A 5 53.23 12.04 14.21
N ASP A 6 52.78 11.86 15.46
CA ASP A 6 51.79 10.84 15.81
C ASP A 6 50.42 11.25 15.25
N LEU A 7 49.96 10.58 14.20
CA LEU A 7 48.57 10.61 13.80
C LEU A 7 47.84 9.46 14.51
N LEU A 8 47.28 9.78 15.68
CA LEU A 8 46.26 8.96 16.33
C LEU A 8 45.02 8.90 15.42
N LEU A 9 44.97 7.91 14.54
CA LEU A 9 43.73 7.50 13.91
C LEU A 9 42.82 6.97 15.01
N SER A 10 41.86 7.80 15.45
CA SER A 10 40.78 7.31 16.30
C SER A 10 40.12 6.15 15.55
N SER A 11 40.10 4.97 16.16
CA SER A 11 39.33 3.84 15.70
C SER A 11 37.86 4.22 15.75
N SER A 12 37.36 4.87 14.69
CA SER A 12 35.93 4.95 14.47
C SER A 12 35.47 3.52 14.30
N SER A 13 34.78 2.98 15.30
CA SER A 13 33.94 1.82 15.16
C SER A 13 32.97 2.10 14.02
N ARG A 14 33.33 1.65 12.81
CA ARG A 14 32.37 1.57 11.72
C ARG A 14 31.26 0.68 12.24
N SER A 15 30.11 1.27 12.54
CA SER A 15 28.90 0.48 12.69
C SER A 15 28.82 -0.41 11.46
N PRO A 16 28.56 -1.72 11.59
CA PRO A 16 28.36 -2.55 10.41
C PRO A 16 27.27 -1.87 9.57
N PHE A 17 27.58 -1.57 8.30
CA PHE A 17 26.59 -1.04 7.38
C PHE A 17 25.44 -2.04 7.32
N VAL A 18 24.31 -1.72 7.96
CA VAL A 18 23.12 -2.55 7.91
C VAL A 18 22.53 -2.38 6.53
N ILE A 19 22.72 -3.39 5.66
CA ILE A 19 22.08 -3.43 4.35
C ILE A 19 20.67 -3.97 4.55
N PHE A 20 19.68 -3.11 4.37
CA PHE A 20 18.27 -3.50 4.43
C PHE A 20 17.84 -4.13 3.10
N THR A 21 17.17 -5.28 3.17
CA THR A 21 16.44 -5.82 2.01
C THR A 21 15.17 -5.01 1.76
N GLN A 22 14.55 -5.17 0.59
CA GLN A 22 13.26 -4.54 0.32
C GLN A 22 12.19 -4.98 1.33
N ASP A 23 12.18 -6.26 1.70
CA ASP A 23 11.23 -6.79 2.70
C ASP A 23 11.44 -6.14 4.08
N ASP A 24 12.70 -5.87 4.46
CA ASP A 24 13.00 -5.14 5.71
C ASP A 24 12.45 -3.72 5.68
N LEU A 25 12.62 -3.00 4.57
CA LEU A 25 12.05 -1.66 4.40
C LEU A 25 10.52 -1.67 4.53
N LYS A 26 9.86 -2.65 3.89
CA LYS A 26 8.41 -2.84 3.97
C LYS A 26 7.93 -3.09 5.40
N LYS A 27 8.66 -3.93 6.15
CA LYS A 27 8.39 -4.17 7.58
C LYS A 27 8.55 -2.90 8.41
N ILE A 28 9.63 -2.15 8.20
CA ILE A 28 9.90 -0.92 8.96
C ILE A 28 8.75 0.09 8.81
N VAL A 29 8.34 0.38 7.57
CA VAL A 29 7.26 1.36 7.32
C VAL A 29 5.92 0.85 7.84
N ALA A 30 5.64 -0.45 7.70
CA ALA A 30 4.44 -1.07 8.23
C ALA A 30 4.38 -0.98 9.76
N TYR A 31 5.48 -1.29 10.44
CA TYR A 31 5.53 -1.30 11.91
C TYR A 31 5.37 0.12 12.43
N LYS A 32 5.96 1.10 11.75
CA LYS A 32 5.80 2.51 12.08
C LYS A 32 4.35 2.98 11.94
N ALA A 33 3.63 2.52 10.91
CA ALA A 33 2.22 2.82 10.75
C ALA A 33 1.35 2.17 11.83
N VAL A 34 1.69 0.97 12.29
CA VAL A 34 0.94 0.26 13.34
C VAL A 34 1.05 0.95 14.70
N GLU A 35 2.06 1.78 14.95
CA GLU A 35 2.13 2.62 16.17
C GLU A 35 0.94 3.59 16.32
N TYR A 36 0.23 3.91 15.23
CA TYR A 36 -0.98 4.74 15.28
C TYR A 36 -2.25 3.99 15.68
N VAL A 37 -2.20 2.65 15.71
CA VAL A 37 -3.31 1.79 16.09
C VAL A 37 -3.48 1.85 17.60
N LYS A 38 -4.72 2.07 18.05
CA LYS A 38 -5.08 2.12 19.46
C LYS A 38 -6.16 1.08 19.76
N PHE A 39 -6.32 0.77 21.04
CA PHE A 39 -7.42 -0.04 21.56
C PHE A 39 -8.77 0.50 21.08
N GLY A 40 -9.74 -0.38 20.85
CA GLY A 40 -11.11 0.03 20.50
C GLY A 40 -11.31 0.48 19.04
N MET A 41 -10.26 0.46 18.20
CA MET A 41 -10.36 1.01 16.84
C MET A 41 -10.96 0.03 15.84
N VAL A 42 -11.82 0.56 14.97
CA VAL A 42 -12.17 -0.04 13.68
C VAL A 42 -11.08 0.31 12.67
N LEU A 43 -10.44 -0.71 12.11
CA LEU A 43 -9.27 -0.61 11.25
C LEU A 43 -9.57 -1.02 9.82
N GLY A 44 -9.26 -0.16 8.85
CA GLY A 44 -9.18 -0.54 7.45
C GLY A 44 -7.88 -1.28 7.18
N LEU A 45 -7.96 -2.54 6.73
CA LEU A 45 -6.80 -3.39 6.47
C LEU A 45 -6.53 -3.44 4.96
N GLY A 46 -5.42 -2.84 4.53
CA GLY A 46 -5.00 -2.77 3.12
C GLY A 46 -4.54 -4.09 2.50
N THR A 47 -4.30 -4.08 1.19
CA THR A 47 -3.97 -5.29 0.40
C THR A 47 -2.57 -5.29 -0.21
N SER A 48 -1.86 -4.17 -0.19
CA SER A 48 -0.49 -4.12 -0.73
C SER A 48 0.49 -5.05 0.00
N SER A 49 1.64 -5.34 -0.63
CA SER A 49 2.72 -6.09 0.03
C SER A 49 3.19 -5.42 1.33
N ASN A 50 3.10 -4.08 1.41
CA ASN A 50 3.47 -3.34 2.60
C ASN A 50 2.39 -3.49 3.68
N ALA A 51 1.12 -3.39 3.28
CA ALA A 51 -0.03 -3.61 4.14
C ALA A 51 -0.06 -5.01 4.75
N LYS A 52 0.39 -6.03 4.01
CA LYS A 52 0.56 -7.39 4.53
C LYS A 52 1.38 -7.42 5.84
N HIS A 53 2.49 -6.68 5.90
CA HIS A 53 3.31 -6.62 7.12
C HIS A 53 2.62 -5.86 8.26
N ALA A 54 1.80 -4.85 7.94
CA ALA A 54 1.03 -4.14 8.96
C ALA A 54 -0.04 -5.05 9.57
N VAL A 55 -0.74 -5.84 8.75
CA VAL A 55 -1.72 -6.83 9.20
C VAL A 55 -1.06 -7.90 10.07
N ASN A 56 0.10 -8.43 9.67
CA ASN A 56 0.88 -9.36 10.49
C ASN A 56 1.22 -8.76 11.86
N ARG A 57 1.70 -7.52 11.87
CA ARG A 57 2.09 -6.83 13.11
C ARG A 57 0.90 -6.57 14.04
N ILE A 58 -0.26 -6.23 13.50
CA ILE A 58 -1.50 -6.10 14.27
C ILE A 58 -1.87 -7.45 14.93
N GLY A 59 -1.83 -8.54 14.17
CA GLY A 59 -2.07 -9.89 14.69
C GLY A 59 -1.10 -10.27 15.82
N GLU A 60 0.20 -10.02 15.65
CA GLU A 60 1.21 -10.23 16.70
C GLU A 60 0.89 -9.46 17.99
N LEU A 61 0.48 -8.19 17.88
CA LEU A 61 0.18 -7.35 19.04
C LEU A 61 -1.11 -7.80 19.76
N LEU A 62 -2.10 -8.30 19.03
CA LEU A 62 -3.30 -8.92 19.62
C LEU A 62 -2.95 -10.19 20.40
N LEU A 63 -2.16 -11.09 19.80
CA LEU A 63 -1.72 -12.33 20.45
C LEU A 63 -0.90 -12.05 21.71
N GLN A 64 -0.07 -11.00 21.70
CA GLN A 64 0.70 -10.55 22.87
C GLN A 64 -0.15 -9.81 23.92
N GLY A 65 -1.43 -9.54 23.66
CA GLY A 65 -2.31 -8.76 24.53
C GLY A 65 -1.93 -7.27 24.63
N LYS A 66 -1.05 -6.78 23.74
CA LYS A 66 -0.61 -5.37 23.66
C LYS A 66 -1.57 -4.50 22.86
N LEU A 67 -2.45 -5.12 22.09
CA LEU A 67 -3.59 -4.50 21.42
C LEU A 67 -4.83 -5.31 21.75
N LYS A 68 -5.99 -4.67 21.90
CA LYS A 68 -7.27 -5.27 22.29
C LYS A 68 -8.43 -4.47 21.70
N ASP A 69 -9.59 -5.13 21.62
CA ASP A 69 -10.87 -4.52 21.23
C ASP A 69 -10.83 -3.83 19.86
N ILE A 70 -10.05 -4.35 18.92
CA ILE A 70 -10.03 -3.84 17.54
C ILE A 70 -10.86 -4.71 16.62
N VAL A 71 -11.38 -4.12 15.56
CA VAL A 71 -12.11 -4.80 14.49
C VAL A 71 -11.53 -4.41 13.14
N GLY A 72 -11.23 -5.38 12.28
CA GLY A 72 -10.67 -5.17 10.96
C GLY A 72 -11.73 -5.19 9.86
N ILE A 73 -11.63 -4.24 8.92
CA ILE A 73 -12.39 -4.18 7.68
C ILE A 73 -11.40 -4.40 6.52
N PRO A 74 -11.34 -5.60 5.92
CA PRO A 74 -10.37 -5.92 4.89
C PRO A 74 -10.73 -5.32 3.53
N THR A 75 -9.73 -4.80 2.80
CA THR A 75 -9.93 -4.25 1.45
C THR A 75 -9.90 -5.30 0.34
N SER A 76 -9.71 -6.58 0.66
CA SER A 76 -9.77 -7.69 -0.30
C SER A 76 -10.04 -9.02 0.37
N LYS A 77 -10.35 -10.05 -0.41
CA LYS A 77 -10.42 -11.44 0.07
C LYS A 77 -9.06 -11.92 0.59
N ILE A 78 -7.97 -11.59 -0.08
CA ILE A 78 -6.62 -11.98 0.36
C ILE A 78 -6.30 -11.38 1.73
N THR A 79 -6.60 -10.10 1.94
CA THR A 79 -6.43 -9.46 3.25
C THR A 79 -7.37 -10.05 4.30
N HIS A 80 -8.61 -10.39 3.92
CA HIS A 80 -9.57 -11.04 4.80
C HIS A 80 -9.02 -12.37 5.35
N GLU A 81 -8.59 -13.27 4.45
CA GLU A 81 -8.05 -14.58 4.84
C GLU A 81 -6.79 -14.43 5.70
N GLN A 82 -5.89 -13.50 5.34
CA GLN A 82 -4.72 -13.21 6.14
C GLN A 82 -5.10 -12.78 7.56
N ALA A 83 -5.97 -11.78 7.69
CA ALA A 83 -6.36 -11.24 8.98
C ALA A 83 -7.11 -12.28 9.84
N LEU A 84 -7.95 -13.10 9.20
CA LEU A 84 -8.65 -14.21 9.85
C LEU A 84 -7.66 -15.23 10.43
N SER A 85 -6.66 -15.65 9.64
CA SER A 85 -5.62 -16.58 10.09
C SER A 85 -4.77 -16.07 11.25
N LEU A 86 -4.71 -14.75 11.44
CA LEU A 86 -3.97 -14.09 12.52
C LEU A 86 -4.84 -13.86 13.77
N GLY A 87 -6.12 -14.27 13.75
CA GLY A 87 -7.05 -14.07 14.85
C GLY A 87 -7.50 -12.62 15.02
N ILE A 88 -7.44 -11.80 13.97
CA ILE A 88 -7.96 -10.44 13.98
C ILE A 88 -9.49 -10.51 13.88
N PRO A 89 -10.27 -9.92 14.82
CA PRO A 89 -11.72 -9.85 14.67
C PRO A 89 -12.10 -9.05 13.42
N LEU A 90 -13.01 -9.56 12.59
CA LEU A 90 -13.38 -8.94 11.31
C LEU A 90 -14.83 -8.49 11.28
N SER A 91 -15.10 -7.48 10.47
CA SER A 91 -16.45 -6.98 10.17
C SER A 91 -16.45 -6.28 8.80
N ASP A 92 -17.53 -5.55 8.49
CA ASP A 92 -17.79 -4.87 7.24
C ASP A 92 -18.23 -3.42 7.44
N LEU A 93 -18.33 -2.69 6.33
CA LEU A 93 -18.73 -1.28 6.33
C LEU A 93 -20.22 -1.07 6.61
N ASP A 94 -21.06 -2.10 6.45
CA ASP A 94 -22.49 -2.00 6.76
C ASP A 94 -22.70 -1.99 8.28
N SER A 95 -21.94 -2.81 9.00
CA SER A 95 -21.92 -2.87 10.47
C SER A 95 -21.11 -1.74 11.11
N HIS A 96 -20.02 -1.32 10.44
CA HIS A 96 -19.15 -0.24 10.88
C HIS A 96 -18.94 0.80 9.77
N PRO A 97 -19.88 1.74 9.59
CA PRO A 97 -19.82 2.74 8.52
C PRO A 97 -18.70 3.78 8.69
N VAL A 98 -18.07 3.84 9.87
CA VAL A 98 -16.97 4.76 10.16
C VAL A 98 -15.74 3.98 10.60
N VAL A 99 -14.67 4.12 9.81
CA VAL A 99 -13.36 3.51 10.10
C VAL A 99 -12.50 4.52 10.86
N ASN A 100 -11.86 4.11 11.96
CA ASN A 100 -11.02 5.03 12.73
C ASN A 100 -9.69 5.31 12.00
N LEU A 101 -9.07 4.25 11.50
CA LEU A 101 -7.77 4.31 10.84
C LEU A 101 -7.72 3.25 9.74
N ALA A 102 -7.32 3.64 8.53
CA ALA A 102 -7.00 2.69 7.47
C ALA A 102 -5.52 2.76 7.14
N ILE A 103 -4.87 1.59 7.01
CA ILE A 103 -3.47 1.46 6.62
C ILE A 103 -3.42 0.67 5.31
N ASP A 104 -2.88 1.29 4.27
CA ASP A 104 -2.72 0.62 2.97
C ASP A 104 -1.49 1.15 2.22
N GLY A 105 -1.09 0.46 1.16
CA GLY A 105 0.00 0.91 0.30
C GLY A 105 -0.50 1.71 -0.90
N ALA A 106 0.45 2.19 -1.70
CA ALA A 106 0.22 2.76 -3.00
C ALA A 106 1.20 2.16 -4.01
N ASP A 107 0.80 2.14 -5.28
CA ASP A 107 1.66 1.73 -6.39
C ASP A 107 2.66 2.84 -6.71
N GLU A 108 2.19 4.10 -6.77
CA GLU A 108 3.01 5.30 -6.88
C GLU A 108 2.52 6.40 -5.92
N VAL A 109 3.46 7.24 -5.46
CA VAL A 109 3.21 8.43 -4.64
C VAL A 109 4.08 9.57 -5.14
N ASP A 110 3.45 10.71 -5.44
CA ASP A 110 4.16 11.92 -5.85
C ASP A 110 4.45 12.87 -4.66
N PRO A 111 5.22 13.95 -4.86
CA PRO A 111 5.54 14.91 -3.78
C PRO A 111 4.33 15.66 -3.21
N PHE A 112 3.19 15.64 -3.90
CA PHE A 112 1.93 16.25 -3.47
C PHE A 112 1.01 15.26 -2.75
N LEU A 113 1.49 14.03 -2.49
CA LEU A 113 0.75 12.93 -1.87
C LEU A 113 -0.45 12.46 -2.72
N ASN A 114 -0.41 12.70 -4.04
CA ASN A 114 -1.31 11.99 -4.95
C ASN A 114 -0.89 10.53 -5.01
N LEU A 115 -1.88 9.64 -5.12
CA LEU A 115 -1.69 8.20 -5.04
C LEU A 115 -2.15 7.55 -6.33
N PHE A 116 -1.29 6.70 -6.88
CA PHE A 116 -1.72 5.70 -7.85
C PHE A 116 -1.92 4.36 -7.15
N LYS A 117 -3.08 3.74 -7.35
CA LYS A 117 -3.47 2.47 -6.73
C LYS A 117 -4.24 1.60 -7.70
N GLY A 118 -4.23 0.30 -7.45
CA GLY A 118 -5.11 -0.68 -8.10
C GLY A 118 -4.38 -1.84 -8.77
N ARG A 119 -3.06 -1.95 -8.61
CA ARG A 119 -2.30 -3.14 -9.04
C ARG A 119 -2.80 -4.43 -8.39
N SER A 120 -3.23 -4.35 -7.14
CA SER A 120 -3.83 -5.46 -6.37
C SER A 120 -5.16 -5.97 -6.94
N GLY A 121 -5.82 -5.19 -7.81
CA GLY A 121 -7.18 -5.45 -8.26
C GLY A 121 -8.27 -5.20 -7.20
N SER A 122 -7.89 -4.61 -6.05
CA SER A 122 -8.78 -4.39 -4.91
C SER A 122 -9.30 -2.94 -4.79
N LEU A 123 -9.07 -2.13 -5.83
CA LEU A 123 -9.27 -0.67 -5.82
C LEU A 123 -10.65 -0.24 -5.31
N LEU A 124 -11.71 -0.97 -5.67
CA LEU A 124 -13.07 -0.63 -5.25
C LEU A 124 -13.19 -0.60 -3.72
N ARG A 125 -12.77 -1.68 -3.05
CA ARG A 125 -12.83 -1.79 -1.58
C ARG A 125 -11.83 -0.89 -0.89
N GLU A 126 -10.63 -0.74 -1.46
CA GLU A 126 -9.64 0.24 -1.00
C GLU A 126 -10.24 1.66 -0.97
N LYS A 127 -10.95 2.06 -2.04
CA LYS A 127 -11.60 3.37 -2.14
C LYS A 127 -12.77 3.52 -1.17
N MET A 128 -13.59 2.48 -0.99
CA MET A 128 -14.68 2.48 -0.02
C MET A 128 -14.16 2.70 1.40
N VAL A 129 -13.17 1.91 1.84
CA VAL A 129 -12.56 2.03 3.17
C VAL A 129 -11.84 3.37 3.36
N LYS A 130 -11.12 3.86 2.34
CA LYS A 130 -10.47 5.18 2.40
C LYS A 130 -11.48 6.31 2.57
N ASN A 131 -12.64 6.23 1.94
CA ASN A 131 -13.64 7.28 1.99
C ASN A 131 -14.44 7.30 3.31
N THR A 132 -14.47 6.20 4.04
CA THR A 132 -15.16 6.10 5.33
C THR A 132 -14.22 6.27 6.53
N CYS A 133 -12.91 6.39 6.31
CA CYS A 133 -11.94 6.47 7.40
C CYS A 133 -11.67 7.91 7.88
N LYS A 134 -11.45 8.06 9.19
CA LYS A 134 -11.05 9.35 9.79
C LYS A 134 -9.59 9.68 9.52
N LYS A 135 -8.75 8.65 9.41
CA LYS A 135 -7.33 8.78 9.10
C LYS A 135 -6.92 7.70 8.12
N PHE A 136 -6.22 8.09 7.06
CA PHE A 136 -5.64 7.19 6.08
C PHE A 136 -4.12 7.30 6.15
N ILE A 137 -3.44 6.19 6.43
CA ILE A 137 -1.98 6.10 6.43
C ILE A 137 -1.56 5.28 5.22
N VAL A 138 -0.81 5.92 4.34
CA VAL A 138 -0.19 5.28 3.18
C VAL A 138 1.21 4.82 3.57
N ILE A 139 1.50 3.53 3.36
CA ILE A 139 2.82 2.95 3.60
C ILE A 139 3.50 2.53 2.30
N VAL A 140 4.66 3.14 2.05
CA VAL A 140 5.43 2.98 0.81
C VAL A 140 6.91 2.83 1.10
N ASP A 141 7.61 2.15 0.21
CA ASP A 141 9.07 2.14 0.19
C ASP A 141 9.61 3.08 -0.91
N GLY A 142 10.93 3.22 -1.00
CA GLY A 142 11.55 4.14 -1.96
C GLY A 142 11.19 3.88 -3.43
N TYR A 143 10.76 2.67 -3.80
CA TYR A 143 10.37 2.34 -5.18
C TYR A 143 9.00 2.86 -5.57
N ASN A 144 8.16 3.21 -4.59
CA ASN A 144 6.85 3.79 -4.86
C ASN A 144 6.91 5.31 -5.04
N LEU A 145 8.02 5.97 -4.68
CA LEU A 145 8.14 7.42 -4.78
C LEU A 145 8.50 7.83 -6.21
N VAL A 146 7.66 8.67 -6.82
CA VAL A 146 7.83 9.17 -8.18
C VAL A 146 7.78 10.69 -8.21
N ASN A 147 8.37 11.31 -9.24
CA ASN A 147 8.28 12.77 -9.39
C ASN A 147 6.88 13.23 -9.83
N TYR A 148 6.16 12.38 -10.56
CA TYR A 148 4.79 12.59 -11.01
C TYR A 148 4.13 11.23 -11.29
N ILE A 149 2.82 11.14 -11.04
CA ILE A 149 2.03 9.93 -11.28
C ILE A 149 1.99 9.58 -12.78
N GLY A 150 2.13 8.29 -13.09
CA GLY A 150 2.17 7.76 -14.45
C GLY A 150 3.51 7.99 -15.16
N GLY A 151 4.57 8.28 -14.41
CA GLY A 151 5.94 8.39 -14.93
C GLY A 151 6.55 7.05 -15.36
N VAL A 152 5.98 5.95 -14.87
CA VAL A 152 6.26 4.59 -15.33
C VAL A 152 5.02 4.13 -16.13
N ASP A 153 5.22 3.37 -17.21
CA ASP A 153 4.15 2.92 -18.11
C ASP A 153 3.20 1.90 -17.43
N TRP A 154 2.45 2.36 -16.42
CA TRP A 154 1.54 1.55 -15.65
C TRP A 154 0.09 1.87 -15.97
N PRO A 155 -0.75 0.83 -16.02
CA PRO A 155 -2.12 1.02 -16.39
C PRO A 155 -3.02 1.51 -15.25
N CYS A 156 -3.82 2.54 -15.50
CA CYS A 156 -4.85 3.01 -14.57
C CYS A 156 -6.13 2.17 -14.68
N PRO A 157 -6.62 1.53 -13.60
CA PRO A 157 -7.83 0.72 -13.62
C PRO A 157 -9.09 1.58 -13.54
N LEU A 158 -9.77 1.83 -14.67
CA LEU A 158 -11.02 2.60 -14.73
C LEU A 158 -12.03 2.00 -15.72
N ARG A 159 -13.32 2.01 -15.33
CA ARG A 159 -14.43 1.88 -16.28
C ARG A 159 -14.56 3.22 -16.99
N LEU A 160 -14.47 3.26 -18.32
CA LEU A 160 -15.08 4.24 -19.26
C LEU A 160 -14.32 4.28 -20.61
N ARG A 161 -14.31 3.19 -21.40
CA ARG A 161 -13.56 3.10 -22.68
C ARG A 161 -13.70 4.33 -23.60
N LYS A 162 -14.91 4.89 -23.75
CA LYS A 162 -15.17 6.00 -24.67
C LYS A 162 -14.53 7.34 -24.27
N LEU A 163 -14.48 7.66 -22.97
CA LEU A 163 -13.85 8.92 -22.50
C LEU A 163 -12.33 8.91 -22.68
N PHE A 164 -11.71 7.72 -22.70
CA PHE A 164 -10.26 7.59 -22.75
C PHE A 164 -9.68 7.59 -24.16
N GLU A 165 -10.45 7.17 -25.16
CA GLU A 165 -10.07 7.31 -26.57
C GLU A 165 -9.91 8.79 -26.94
N GLU A 166 -10.83 9.64 -26.49
CA GLU A 166 -10.77 11.10 -26.68
C GLU A 166 -9.60 11.75 -25.92
N ALA A 167 -9.20 11.17 -24.78
CA ALA A 167 -8.04 11.62 -23.99
C ALA A 167 -6.69 11.16 -24.56
N GLY A 168 -6.67 10.37 -25.64
CA GLY A 168 -5.43 9.85 -26.25
C GLY A 168 -4.79 8.70 -25.47
N CYS A 169 -5.58 7.96 -24.70
CA CYS A 169 -5.13 6.84 -23.86
C CYS A 169 -5.32 5.50 -24.59
N VAL A 170 -4.47 4.52 -24.29
CA VAL A 170 -4.62 3.14 -24.76
C VAL A 170 -5.26 2.32 -23.65
N ALA A 171 -6.46 1.79 -23.88
CA ALA A 171 -7.15 0.93 -22.93
C ALA A 171 -6.91 -0.55 -23.25
N LYS A 172 -6.46 -1.33 -22.26
CA LYS A 172 -6.30 -2.78 -22.35
C LYS A 172 -7.12 -3.48 -21.28
N LEU A 173 -7.75 -4.60 -21.60
CA LEU A 173 -8.36 -5.44 -20.57
C LEU A 173 -7.25 -6.09 -19.75
N ARG A 174 -7.31 -6.01 -18.41
CA ARG A 174 -6.35 -6.73 -17.57
C ARG A 174 -6.62 -8.22 -17.69
N THR A 175 -5.57 -8.97 -17.96
CA THR A 175 -5.61 -10.43 -18.09
C THR A 175 -4.67 -11.08 -17.08
N PHE A 176 -4.86 -12.37 -16.84
CA PHE A 176 -4.03 -13.18 -15.93
C PHE A 176 -3.75 -14.57 -16.52
N GLY A 177 -2.60 -15.13 -16.14
CA GLY A 177 -2.16 -16.45 -16.59
C GLY A 177 -1.67 -16.49 -18.03
N GLU A 178 -1.14 -17.64 -18.44
CA GLU A 178 -0.58 -17.85 -19.79
C GLU A 178 -1.63 -17.76 -20.90
N LYS A 179 -2.90 -18.01 -20.56
CA LYS A 179 -4.04 -17.97 -21.50
C LYS A 179 -4.67 -16.59 -21.67
N GLU A 180 -4.11 -15.56 -21.03
CA GLU A 180 -4.63 -14.19 -21.05
C GLU A 180 -6.12 -14.10 -20.69
N GLU A 181 -6.57 -14.87 -19.71
CA GLU A 181 -7.97 -14.84 -19.27
C GLU A 181 -8.27 -13.50 -18.58
N PRO A 182 -9.48 -12.92 -18.77
CA PRO A 182 -9.84 -11.67 -18.11
C PRO A 182 -9.69 -11.74 -16.59
N TYR A 183 -8.99 -10.78 -16.01
CA TYR A 183 -8.87 -10.68 -14.56
C TYR A 183 -10.21 -10.26 -13.95
N VAL A 184 -10.70 -11.07 -13.00
CA VAL A 184 -11.95 -10.83 -12.27
C VAL A 184 -11.64 -10.44 -10.82
N THR A 185 -12.08 -9.25 -10.43
CA THR A 185 -11.94 -8.73 -9.07
C THR A 185 -12.81 -9.48 -8.05
N ASP A 186 -12.54 -9.27 -6.77
CA ASP A 186 -13.36 -9.77 -5.64
C ASP A 186 -14.84 -9.37 -5.73
N ASN A 187 -15.13 -8.28 -6.43
CA ASN A 187 -16.48 -7.74 -6.63
C ASN A 187 -17.04 -8.10 -8.02
N VAL A 188 -16.51 -9.12 -8.68
CA VAL A 188 -17.01 -9.69 -9.96
C VAL A 188 -17.02 -8.65 -11.09
N ASN A 189 -16.07 -7.71 -11.05
CA ASN A 189 -15.83 -6.74 -12.11
C ASN A 189 -14.56 -7.10 -12.89
N PHE A 190 -14.51 -6.68 -14.15
CA PHE A 190 -13.28 -6.65 -14.95
C PHE A 190 -12.49 -5.36 -14.69
N ILE A 191 -11.17 -5.45 -14.87
CA ILE A 191 -10.29 -4.29 -14.82
C ILE A 191 -9.87 -3.92 -16.24
N VAL A 192 -9.98 -2.63 -16.56
CA VAL A 192 -9.43 -2.06 -17.80
C VAL A 192 -8.32 -1.10 -17.41
N ASP A 193 -7.16 -1.39 -17.97
CA ASP A 193 -5.86 -0.83 -17.73
C ASP A 193 -5.56 0.27 -18.77
N LEU A 194 -5.45 1.52 -18.32
CA LEU A 194 -5.26 2.68 -19.20
C LEU A 194 -3.82 3.18 -19.21
N TYR A 195 -3.23 3.26 -20.40
CA TYR A 195 -1.88 3.77 -20.62
C TYR A 195 -1.93 5.14 -21.27
N PHE A 196 -1.23 6.11 -20.68
CA PHE A 196 -1.19 7.48 -21.14
C PHE A 196 0.08 7.72 -21.96
N LYS A 197 -0.04 8.44 -23.08
CA LYS A 197 1.15 8.93 -23.78
C LYS A 197 1.82 9.99 -22.90
N ARG A 198 3.15 9.91 -22.79
CA ARG A 198 4.06 10.63 -21.87
C ARG A 198 3.98 12.17 -21.86
N SER A 199 3.06 12.81 -22.59
CA SER A 199 3.00 14.25 -22.80
C SER A 199 1.94 15.01 -21.98
N ARG A 200 1.15 14.36 -21.11
CA ARG A 200 0.17 15.07 -20.27
C ARG A 200 0.40 14.78 -18.78
N ARG A 201 0.59 15.86 -18.02
CA ARG A 201 0.55 15.84 -16.55
C ARG A 201 -0.84 15.42 -16.10
N PHE A 202 -0.92 14.52 -15.13
CA PHE A 202 -2.17 14.18 -14.45
C PHE A 202 -2.60 15.36 -13.58
N GLU A 203 -3.65 16.07 -13.98
CA GLU A 203 -4.40 16.97 -13.11
C GLU A 203 -5.66 16.22 -12.64
N GLY A 204 -5.57 15.57 -11.47
CA GLY A 204 -6.72 15.19 -10.64
C GLY A 204 -7.51 13.93 -11.00
N CYS A 205 -7.76 13.10 -9.98
CA CYS A 205 -8.94 12.24 -9.88
C CYS A 205 -9.37 12.12 -8.41
#